data_AF-A0A8S3EKP0-F1
#
_entry.id   AF-A0A8S3EKP0-F1
#
_cell.length_a   1.000
_cell.length_b   1.000
_cell.length_c   1.000
_cell.angle_alpha   90.00
_cell.angle_beta   90.00
_cell.angle_gamma   90.00
#
_symmetry.space_group_name_H-M   'P 1'
#
loop_
_entity.id
_entity.type
_entity.pdbx_description
1 polymer ?
#
loop_
_entity_poly.entity_id
_entity_poly.type
_entity_poly.pdbx_seq_one_letter_code
_entity_poly.pdbx_strand_id
1 'polypeptide(L)'
;MINLCDISHFNLSGDGEQTSSIEHLILDNIRINLYHIYSIAPVLRTLDTIIDPYSVNHIKHNFPPEYLSKLSIKFFGHFNLSTMKQLLREMTRLVHLTIVAYDIYNDIIDGFAWERILANIITFKFLFSFHESTWTQEPIELESFRTLFWLENKHWYIKYDRCTVSGFSLLYSIPYFNNTYPWVHIKGPIITKSTGPDIFSLSNINHLN
;
A
#
# COMPACT_ATOMS: atom_id res chain seq x y z
N MET A 1 -16.77 -16.67 -1.76
CA MET A 1 -15.45 -16.44 -1.14
C MET A 1 -14.73 -17.77 -1.15
N ILE A 2 -13.82 -17.98 -2.09
CA ILE A 2 -13.06 -19.23 -2.20
C ILE A 2 -11.86 -19.10 -1.27
N ASN A 3 -11.67 -20.05 -0.36
CA ASN A 3 -10.57 -20.05 0.59
C ASN A 3 -9.42 -20.90 0.02
N LEU A 4 -8.17 -20.43 0.13
CA LEU A 4 -7.02 -20.94 -0.64
C LEU A 4 -6.55 -22.35 -0.31
N CYS A 5 -7.13 -23.00 0.71
CA CYS A 5 -6.92 -24.42 0.90
C CYS A 5 -7.40 -25.23 -0.32
N ASP A 6 -8.42 -24.75 -1.05
CA ASP A 6 -8.94 -25.44 -2.24
C ASP A 6 -8.08 -25.23 -3.50
N ILE A 7 -7.27 -24.18 -3.57
CA ILE A 7 -6.46 -23.85 -4.76
C ILE A 7 -5.05 -24.44 -4.67
N SER A 8 -4.52 -24.67 -3.46
CA SER A 8 -3.23 -25.37 -3.29
C SER A 8 -3.25 -26.84 -3.78
N HIS A 9 -4.45 -27.40 -4.01
CA HIS A 9 -4.67 -28.71 -4.64
C HIS A 9 -5.04 -28.63 -6.14
N PHE A 10 -5.20 -27.43 -6.71
CA PHE A 10 -5.20 -27.28 -8.16
C PHE A 10 -3.77 -27.45 -8.64
N ASN A 11 -3.41 -28.71 -8.95
CA ASN A 11 -2.33 -28.97 -9.90
C ASN A 11 -2.64 -28.15 -11.16
N LEU A 12 -1.93 -27.03 -11.34
CA LEU A 12 -1.99 -26.16 -12.53
C LEU A 12 -1.42 -26.85 -13.79
N SER A 13 -1.49 -28.17 -13.84
CA SER A 13 -0.98 -29.03 -14.91
C SER A 13 -2.07 -29.94 -15.50
N GLY A 14 -3.35 -29.67 -15.27
CA GLY A 14 -4.46 -30.47 -15.81
C GLY A 14 -5.54 -29.62 -16.46
N ASP A 15 -5.76 -29.84 -17.75
CA ASP A 15 -6.87 -29.43 -18.62
C ASP A 15 -7.91 -28.43 -18.05
N GLY A 16 -7.71 -27.15 -18.37
CA GLY A 16 -8.62 -26.45 -19.29
C GLY A 16 -9.96 -25.89 -18.80
N GLU A 17 -10.41 -26.08 -17.56
CA GLU A 17 -11.61 -25.38 -17.09
C GLU A 17 -11.28 -23.99 -16.55
N GLN A 18 -11.29 -22.99 -17.45
CA GLN A 18 -11.32 -21.59 -17.07
C GLN A 18 -12.54 -21.31 -16.19
N THR A 19 -12.30 -20.97 -14.93
CA THR A 19 -13.37 -20.55 -14.00
C THR A 19 -13.78 -19.12 -14.33
N SER A 20 -14.62 -18.97 -15.37
CA SER A 20 -15.11 -17.69 -15.88
C SER A 20 -15.94 -16.85 -14.90
N SER A 21 -16.10 -17.31 -13.65
CA SER A 21 -16.95 -16.67 -12.63
C SER A 21 -16.19 -15.99 -11.47
N ILE A 22 -14.86 -16.12 -11.38
CA ILE A 22 -14.12 -15.53 -10.26
C ILE A 22 -13.97 -14.01 -10.47
N GLU A 23 -14.82 -13.24 -9.78
CA GLU A 23 -14.76 -11.77 -9.79
C GLU A 23 -13.96 -11.17 -8.63
N HIS A 24 -13.80 -11.93 -7.54
CA HIS A 24 -13.12 -11.47 -6.33
C HIS A 24 -12.14 -12.52 -5.83
N LEU A 25 -10.87 -12.14 -5.70
CA LEU A 25 -9.80 -13.02 -5.27
C LEU A 25 -8.98 -12.34 -4.17
N ILE A 26 -8.75 -13.08 -3.09
CA ILE A 26 -7.88 -12.67 -1.97
C ILE A 26 -6.85 -13.77 -1.81
N LEU A 27 -5.58 -13.41 -1.91
CA LEU A 27 -4.39 -14.26 -1.89
C LEU A 27 -3.51 -13.86 -0.71
N ASP A 28 -3.86 -14.38 0.47
CA ASP A 28 -3.11 -14.03 1.66
C ASP A 28 -1.79 -14.80 1.73
N ASN A 29 -0.69 -14.07 1.86
CA ASN A 29 0.66 -14.63 1.98
C ASN A 29 1.16 -15.47 0.79
N ILE A 30 0.53 -15.35 -0.39
CA ILE A 30 0.98 -16.03 -1.60
C ILE A 30 1.54 -15.01 -2.59
N ARG A 31 2.80 -15.21 -3.00
CA ARG A 31 3.41 -14.47 -4.10
C ARG A 31 2.96 -15.08 -5.40
N ILE A 32 2.23 -14.33 -6.22
CA ILE A 32 1.70 -14.84 -7.49
C ILE A 32 2.06 -13.89 -8.62
N ASN A 33 2.37 -14.47 -9.78
CA ASN A 33 2.47 -13.73 -11.03
C ASN A 33 1.05 -13.37 -11.51
N LEU A 34 0.77 -12.08 -11.67
CA LEU A 34 -0.52 -11.57 -12.15
C LEU A 34 -1.00 -12.26 -13.44
N TYR A 35 -0.07 -12.66 -14.32
CA TYR A 35 -0.40 -13.41 -15.54
C TYR A 35 -1.17 -14.70 -15.25
N HIS A 36 -0.76 -15.47 -14.24
CA HIS A 36 -1.44 -16.72 -13.88
C HIS A 36 -2.83 -16.46 -13.27
N ILE A 37 -3.00 -15.33 -12.59
CA ILE A 37 -4.31 -14.98 -12.02
C ILE A 37 -5.30 -14.70 -13.14
N TYR A 38 -4.90 -13.92 -14.15
CA TYR A 38 -5.81 -13.55 -15.23
C TYR A 38 -6.10 -14.68 -16.22
N SER A 39 -5.22 -15.68 -16.34
CA SER A 39 -5.55 -16.89 -17.12
C SER A 39 -6.64 -17.74 -16.47
N ILE A 40 -6.77 -17.71 -15.14
CA ILE A 40 -7.75 -18.48 -14.37
C ILE A 40 -9.03 -17.66 -14.11
N ALA A 41 -8.87 -16.36 -13.86
CA ALA A 41 -9.93 -15.43 -13.51
C ALA A 41 -9.92 -14.22 -14.47
N PRO A 42 -10.32 -14.40 -15.74
CA PRO A 42 -10.28 -13.32 -16.74
C PRO A 42 -11.27 -12.16 -16.44
N VAL A 43 -12.33 -12.43 -15.66
CA VAL A 43 -13.34 -11.43 -15.27
C VAL A 43 -13.07 -10.80 -13.89
N LEU A 44 -11.86 -10.95 -13.36
CA LEU A 44 -11.51 -10.50 -12.01
C LEU A 44 -11.70 -8.98 -11.85
N ARG A 45 -12.52 -8.59 -10.87
CA ARG A 45 -12.82 -7.20 -10.52
C ARG A 45 -12.04 -6.71 -9.32
N THR A 46 -11.79 -7.59 -8.36
CA THR A 46 -11.07 -7.29 -7.13
C THR A 46 -9.97 -8.29 -6.88
N LEU A 47 -8.76 -7.79 -6.62
CA LEU A 47 -7.61 -8.59 -6.24
C LEU A 47 -6.97 -8.04 -4.97
N ASP A 48 -6.77 -8.90 -3.98
CA ASP A 48 -5.88 -8.66 -2.84
C ASP A 48 -4.78 -9.72 -2.85
N THR A 49 -3.51 -9.33 -2.92
CA THR A 49 -2.41 -10.30 -3.06
C THR A 49 -1.07 -9.72 -2.61
N ILE A 50 -0.08 -10.59 -2.44
CA ILE A 50 1.33 -10.21 -2.46
C ILE A 50 1.83 -10.27 -3.91
N ILE A 51 2.41 -9.18 -4.41
CA ILE A 51 3.01 -9.15 -5.74
C ILE A 51 4.52 -9.17 -5.61
N ASP A 52 5.15 -10.03 -6.41
CA ASP A 52 6.59 -9.93 -6.65
C ASP A 52 6.87 -8.72 -7.54
N PRO A 53 7.66 -7.71 -7.11
CA PRO A 53 7.97 -6.53 -7.92
C PRO A 53 8.46 -6.87 -9.33
N TYR A 54 9.20 -7.97 -9.50
CA TYR A 54 9.73 -8.39 -10.80
C TYR A 54 8.63 -8.89 -11.75
N SER A 55 7.52 -9.40 -11.22
CA SER A 55 6.40 -9.90 -12.03
C SER A 55 5.70 -8.79 -12.84
N VAL A 56 5.77 -7.54 -12.38
CA VAL A 56 5.13 -6.39 -13.05
C VAL A 56 5.74 -6.13 -14.43
N ASN A 57 7.03 -6.45 -14.62
CA ASN A 57 7.70 -6.28 -15.89
C ASN A 57 7.15 -7.18 -17.00
N HIS A 58 6.49 -8.29 -16.63
CA HIS A 58 5.95 -9.29 -17.55
C HIS A 58 4.50 -9.04 -17.98
N ILE A 59 3.84 -7.99 -17.45
CA ILE A 59 2.43 -7.69 -17.75
C ILE A 59 2.24 -7.20 -19.20
N LYS A 60 3.30 -6.76 -19.88
CA LYS A 60 3.26 -6.07 -21.19
C LYS A 60 2.58 -6.81 -22.35
N HIS A 61 2.33 -8.11 -22.25
CA HIS A 61 2.05 -8.91 -23.45
C HIS A 61 0.76 -9.71 -23.48
N ASN A 62 0.03 -9.91 -22.37
CA ASN A 62 -1.15 -10.77 -22.40
C ASN A 62 -2.24 -10.25 -21.45
N PHE A 63 -3.30 -9.69 -22.05
CA PHE A 63 -4.55 -9.27 -21.43
C PHE A 63 -4.44 -8.21 -20.31
N PRO A 64 -4.65 -6.90 -20.62
CA PRO A 64 -4.97 -5.98 -19.55
C PRO A 64 -6.25 -6.47 -18.87
N PRO A 65 -6.30 -6.50 -17.53
CA PRO A 65 -7.47 -7.00 -16.83
C PRO A 65 -8.60 -5.99 -17.01
N GLU A 66 -9.42 -6.20 -18.04
CA GLU A 66 -10.45 -5.25 -18.45
C GLU A 66 -11.45 -4.96 -17.33
N TYR A 67 -11.59 -5.86 -16.36
CA TYR A 67 -12.59 -5.75 -15.30
C TYR A 67 -12.02 -5.31 -13.96
N LEU A 68 -10.70 -5.28 -13.79
CA LEU A 68 -10.09 -5.01 -12.49
C LEU A 68 -10.28 -3.54 -12.10
N SER A 69 -11.16 -3.32 -11.12
CA SER A 69 -11.46 -2.00 -10.59
C SER A 69 -10.83 -1.76 -9.22
N LYS A 70 -10.47 -2.82 -8.49
CA LYS A 70 -9.86 -2.76 -7.17
C LYS A 70 -8.65 -3.67 -7.03
N LEU A 71 -7.54 -3.11 -6.59
CA LEU A 71 -6.27 -3.80 -6.35
C LEU A 71 -5.71 -3.46 -4.97
N SER A 72 -5.40 -4.48 -4.18
CA SER A 72 -4.70 -4.39 -2.89
C SER A 72 -3.43 -5.23 -2.99
N ILE A 73 -2.28 -4.59 -2.81
CA ILE A 73 -0.97 -5.21 -3.07
C ILE A 73 -0.04 -5.00 -1.90
N LYS A 74 0.60 -6.09 -1.48
CA LYS A 74 1.68 -6.07 -0.50
C LYS A 74 3.02 -6.28 -1.22
N PHE A 75 4.00 -5.43 -0.95
CA PHE A 75 5.37 -5.52 -1.47
C PHE A 75 6.37 -5.72 -0.34
N PHE A 76 7.36 -6.57 -0.59
CA PHE A 76 8.49 -6.80 0.29
C PHE A 76 9.78 -6.59 -0.52
N GLY A 77 10.58 -5.58 -0.16
CA GLY A 77 11.87 -5.29 -0.78
C GLY A 77 11.81 -4.22 -1.87
N HIS A 78 12.69 -4.35 -2.88
CA HIS A 78 12.95 -3.32 -3.90
C HIS A 78 11.74 -3.05 -4.81
N PHE A 79 10.92 -2.10 -4.38
CA PHE A 79 9.79 -1.58 -5.12
C PHE A 79 10.06 -0.12 -5.47
N ASN A 80 9.86 0.25 -6.72
CA ASN A 80 10.14 1.59 -7.24
C ASN A 80 8.93 2.16 -8.00
N LEU A 81 8.89 3.47 -8.14
CA LEU A 81 7.74 4.16 -8.69
C LEU A 81 7.53 3.88 -10.18
N SER A 82 8.62 3.60 -10.91
CA SER A 82 8.54 3.24 -12.33
C SER A 82 7.74 1.96 -12.56
N THR A 83 7.90 0.98 -11.65
CA THR A 83 7.18 -0.29 -11.67
C THR A 83 5.68 -0.04 -11.49
N MET A 84 5.31 0.83 -10.55
CA MET A 84 3.91 1.22 -10.38
C MET A 84 3.34 1.97 -11.54
N LYS A 85 4.10 2.90 -12.12
CA LYS A 85 3.65 3.64 -13.29
C LYS A 85 3.35 2.68 -14.45
N GLN A 86 4.17 1.66 -14.64
CA GLN A 86 3.91 0.61 -15.62
C GLN A 86 2.65 -0.19 -15.25
N LEU A 87 2.52 -0.66 -14.00
CA LEU A 87 1.36 -1.40 -13.54
C LEU A 87 0.05 -0.64 -13.78
N LEU A 88 -0.01 0.62 -13.37
CA LEU A 88 -1.20 1.47 -13.49
C LEU A 88 -1.54 1.82 -14.95
N ARG A 89 -0.54 1.87 -15.84
CA ARG A 89 -0.77 2.07 -17.27
C ARG A 89 -1.51 0.89 -17.90
N GLU A 90 -1.23 -0.33 -17.47
CA GLU A 90 -1.89 -1.53 -17.99
C GLU A 90 -3.28 -1.74 -17.38
N MET A 91 -3.54 -1.19 -16.18
CA MET A 91 -4.80 -1.35 -15.45
C MET A 91 -5.73 -0.14 -15.61
N THR A 92 -6.20 0.10 -16.83
CA THR A 92 -6.95 1.31 -17.20
C THR A 92 -8.30 1.49 -16.50
N ARG A 93 -8.91 0.39 -16.01
CA ARG A 93 -10.18 0.43 -15.25
C ARG A 93 -10.00 0.47 -13.74
N LEU A 94 -8.75 0.48 -13.26
CA LEU A 94 -8.46 0.51 -11.84
C LEU A 94 -8.89 1.87 -11.27
N VAL A 95 -9.72 1.83 -10.23
CA VAL A 95 -10.21 3.03 -9.53
C VAL A 95 -9.92 2.99 -8.03
N HIS A 96 -9.65 1.80 -7.47
CA HIS A 96 -9.26 1.62 -6.08
C HIS A 96 -7.91 0.89 -6.00
N LEU A 97 -6.93 1.52 -5.37
CA LEU A 97 -5.60 0.98 -5.14
C LEU A 97 -5.29 1.00 -3.65
N THR A 98 -4.75 -0.09 -3.12
CA THR A 98 -4.18 -0.16 -1.77
C THR A 98 -2.78 -0.74 -1.86
N ILE A 99 -1.80 -0.07 -1.28
CA ILE A 99 -0.40 -0.51 -1.28
C ILE A 99 0.10 -0.65 0.14
N VAL A 100 0.67 -1.79 0.47
CA VAL A 100 1.43 -1.99 1.69
C VAL A 100 2.84 -2.37 1.28
N ALA A 101 3.81 -1.50 1.49
CA ALA A 101 5.18 -1.75 1.06
C ALA A 101 6.13 -1.69 2.25
N TYR A 102 6.97 -2.72 2.37
CA TYR A 102 7.97 -2.86 3.42
C TYR A 102 9.38 -2.77 2.85
N ASP A 103 10.25 -2.09 3.58
CA ASP A 103 11.65 -1.88 3.25
C ASP A 103 11.85 -1.14 1.91
N ILE A 104 11.12 -0.02 1.76
CA ILE A 104 11.12 0.77 0.53
C ILE A 104 12.31 1.74 0.43
N TYR A 105 12.60 2.14 -0.81
CA TYR A 105 13.60 3.16 -1.16
C TYR A 105 12.96 4.54 -1.37
N ASN A 106 13.81 5.56 -1.49
CA ASN A 106 13.42 6.97 -1.44
C ASN A 106 12.41 7.40 -2.52
N ASP A 107 12.43 6.77 -3.71
CA ASP A 107 11.62 7.20 -4.86
C ASP A 107 10.11 6.95 -4.69
N ILE A 108 9.72 6.11 -3.73
CA ILE A 108 8.32 5.86 -3.38
C ILE A 108 7.76 6.95 -2.46
N ILE A 109 8.60 7.71 -1.78
CA ILE A 109 8.18 8.76 -0.84
C ILE A 109 8.23 10.12 -1.52
N ASP A 110 7.53 10.22 -2.66
CA ASP A 110 7.37 11.47 -3.43
C ASP A 110 5.87 11.66 -3.73
N GLY A 111 5.23 12.54 -2.96
CA GLY A 111 3.81 12.82 -3.10
C GLY A 111 3.45 13.47 -4.44
N PHE A 112 4.33 14.26 -5.04
CA PHE A 112 4.13 14.86 -6.36
C PHE A 112 4.20 13.81 -7.47
N ALA A 113 5.08 12.83 -7.34
CA ALA A 113 5.18 11.74 -8.30
C ALA A 113 3.97 10.80 -8.24
N TRP A 114 3.46 10.52 -7.04
CA TRP A 114 2.19 9.82 -6.87
C TRP A 114 1.00 10.59 -7.46
N GLU A 115 0.90 11.90 -7.22
CA GLU A 115 -0.13 12.76 -7.80
C GLU A 115 -0.19 12.63 -9.34
N ARG A 116 0.97 12.62 -10.00
CA ARG A 116 1.08 12.47 -11.46
C ARG A 116 0.57 11.12 -11.99
N ILE A 117 0.70 10.03 -11.23
CA ILE A 117 0.32 8.68 -11.71
C ILE A 117 -1.06 8.21 -11.24
N LEU A 118 -1.65 8.88 -10.24
CA LEU A 118 -2.93 8.52 -9.62
C LEU A 118 -4.14 9.29 -10.19
N ALA A 119 -4.01 9.87 -11.38
CA ALA A 119 -5.04 10.71 -11.99
C ALA A 119 -6.41 10.00 -12.08
N ASN A 120 -6.42 8.71 -12.45
CA ASN A 120 -7.65 7.92 -12.63
C ASN A 120 -8.07 7.13 -11.38
N ILE A 121 -7.25 7.17 -10.32
CA ILE A 121 -7.47 6.36 -9.12
C ILE A 121 -8.32 7.16 -8.14
N ILE A 122 -9.60 6.80 -7.97
CA ILE A 122 -10.51 7.48 -7.04
C ILE A 122 -10.05 7.28 -5.60
N THR A 123 -9.70 6.04 -5.22
CA THR A 123 -9.23 5.70 -3.87
C THR A 123 -7.85 5.10 -3.92
N PHE A 124 -6.91 5.66 -3.16
CA PHE A 124 -5.55 5.20 -2.99
C PHE A 124 -5.21 5.13 -1.50
N LYS A 125 -5.03 3.93 -0.98
CA LYS A 125 -4.58 3.74 0.40
C LYS A 125 -3.15 3.27 0.37
N PHE A 126 -2.32 3.76 1.28
CA PHE A 126 -0.95 3.28 1.37
C PHE A 126 -0.44 3.19 2.79
N LEU A 127 0.47 2.23 2.99
CA LEU A 127 1.34 2.10 4.15
C LEU A 127 2.73 1.77 3.63
N PHE A 128 3.67 2.64 3.93
CA PHE A 128 5.07 2.52 3.56
C PHE A 128 5.91 2.40 4.83
N SER A 129 6.69 1.33 4.91
CA SER A 129 7.64 1.09 5.99
C SER A 129 9.05 1.10 5.43
N PHE A 130 9.96 1.83 6.08
CA PHE A 130 11.34 1.98 5.62
C PHE A 130 12.26 2.27 6.79
N HIS A 131 13.54 2.00 6.59
CA HIS A 131 14.56 2.26 7.60
C HIS A 131 15.20 3.63 7.35
N GLU A 132 15.32 4.48 8.37
CA GLU A 132 15.85 5.84 8.15
C GLU A 132 17.33 5.84 7.76
N SER A 133 18.09 4.80 8.12
CA SER A 133 19.51 4.74 7.75
C SER A 133 19.74 4.51 6.26
N THR A 134 18.73 4.04 5.50
CA THR A 134 18.85 3.89 4.04
C THR A 134 18.62 5.22 3.32
N TRP A 135 18.15 6.24 4.03
CA TRP A 135 17.99 7.60 3.52
C TRP A 135 19.31 8.37 3.61
N THR A 136 20.02 8.43 2.48
CA THR A 136 21.30 9.14 2.35
C THR A 136 21.15 10.63 2.01
N GLN A 137 19.92 11.11 1.77
CA GLN A 137 19.66 12.48 1.33
C GLN A 137 18.41 13.03 2.03
N GLU A 138 18.59 14.20 2.64
CA GLU A 138 17.58 15.17 3.11
C GLU A 138 16.42 14.65 3.98
N PRO A 139 15.82 15.50 4.84
CA PRO A 139 14.60 15.13 5.54
C PRO A 139 13.50 14.75 4.53
N ILE A 140 12.71 13.73 4.86
CA ILE A 140 11.54 13.31 4.06
C ILE A 140 10.67 14.54 3.77
N GLU A 141 10.45 14.81 2.48
CA GLU A 141 9.65 15.94 2.02
C GLU A 141 8.15 15.63 2.17
N LEU A 142 7.68 15.60 3.42
CA LEU A 142 6.27 15.36 3.75
C LEU A 142 5.32 16.41 3.14
N GLU A 143 5.84 17.60 2.81
CA GLU A 143 5.07 18.66 2.15
C GLU A 143 4.60 18.24 0.74
N SER A 144 5.32 17.33 0.06
CA SER A 144 4.87 16.76 -1.23
C SER A 144 3.54 16.01 -1.14
N PHE A 145 3.14 15.61 0.06
CA PHE A 145 1.88 14.91 0.35
C PHE A 145 0.78 15.84 0.89
N ARG A 146 0.97 17.16 0.85
CA ARG A 146 0.03 18.17 1.37
C ARG A 146 -0.55 19.08 0.29
N THR A 147 -0.43 18.68 -0.98
CA THR A 147 -1.03 19.41 -2.10
C THR A 147 -2.56 19.34 -2.04
N LEU A 148 -3.24 20.21 -2.79
CA LEU A 148 -4.70 20.19 -2.95
C LEU A 148 -5.19 18.85 -3.49
N PHE A 149 -4.38 18.16 -4.29
CA PHE A 149 -4.70 16.81 -4.74
C PHE A 149 -4.90 15.85 -3.56
N TRP A 150 -4.00 15.85 -2.57
CA TRP A 150 -4.12 14.96 -1.41
C TRP A 150 -5.25 15.37 -0.48
N LEU A 151 -5.34 16.66 -0.16
CA LEU A 151 -6.25 17.17 0.86
C LEU A 151 -7.69 17.32 0.36
N GLU A 152 -7.87 17.82 -0.87
CA GLU A 152 -9.19 18.15 -1.42
C GLU A 152 -9.68 17.08 -2.39
N ASN A 153 -8.84 16.57 -3.30
CA ASN A 153 -9.32 15.60 -4.30
C ASN A 153 -9.38 14.17 -3.75
N LYS A 154 -8.37 13.76 -2.98
CA LYS A 154 -8.32 12.43 -2.37
C LYS A 154 -8.91 12.38 -0.97
N HIS A 155 -9.09 13.53 -0.33
CA HIS A 155 -9.53 13.64 1.04
C HIS A 155 -8.72 12.75 1.99
N TRP A 156 -7.38 12.81 1.93
CA TRP A 156 -6.53 12.07 2.88
C TRP A 156 -5.61 12.99 3.65
N TYR A 157 -5.41 12.58 4.90
CA TYR A 157 -4.27 13.03 5.69
C TYR A 157 -3.17 12.00 5.59
N ILE A 158 -1.93 12.48 5.52
CA ILE A 158 -0.76 11.59 5.59
C ILE A 158 -0.17 11.68 6.99
N LYS A 159 0.06 10.52 7.60
CA LYS A 159 0.70 10.39 8.91
C LYS A 159 2.10 9.81 8.74
N TYR A 160 3.03 10.39 9.48
CA TYR A 160 4.41 9.96 9.57
C TYR A 160 4.73 9.60 11.02
N ASP A 161 5.01 8.33 11.28
CA ASP A 161 5.40 7.83 12.60
C ASP A 161 6.86 7.35 12.53
N ARG A 162 7.71 7.98 13.33
CA ARG A 162 9.14 7.66 13.43
C ARG A 162 9.41 6.81 14.67
N CYS A 163 9.99 5.62 14.50
CA CYS A 163 10.49 4.80 15.62
C CYS A 163 12.01 4.89 15.71
N THR A 164 12.50 5.69 16.65
CA THR A 164 13.95 5.86 16.87
C THR A 164 14.61 4.62 17.46
N VAL A 165 13.86 3.75 18.14
CA VAL A 165 14.39 2.55 18.79
C VAL A 165 14.72 1.46 17.77
N SER A 166 13.82 1.22 16.81
CA SER A 166 14.02 0.20 15.78
C SER A 166 14.66 0.74 14.51
N GLY A 167 14.76 2.07 14.36
CA GLY A 167 15.21 2.72 13.12
C GLY A 167 14.19 2.67 11.97
N PHE A 168 13.03 2.06 12.20
CA PHE A 168 11.95 2.00 11.22
C PHE A 168 11.01 3.19 11.34
N SER A 169 10.61 3.72 10.20
CA SER A 169 9.59 4.77 10.08
C SER A 169 8.45 4.31 9.19
N LEU A 170 7.27 4.84 9.46
CA LEU A 170 6.04 4.55 8.75
C LEU A 170 5.46 5.83 8.14
N LEU A 171 5.08 5.75 6.87
CA LEU A 171 4.31 6.79 6.19
C LEU A 171 3.04 6.15 5.62
N TYR A 172 1.87 6.68 5.99
CA TYR A 172 0.61 6.06 5.60
C TYR A 172 -0.52 7.06 5.44
N SER A 173 -1.48 6.71 4.59
CA SER A 173 -2.69 7.52 4.41
C SER A 173 -3.76 7.18 5.44
N ILE A 174 -4.40 8.23 5.94
CA ILE A 174 -5.55 8.18 6.82
C ILE A 174 -6.74 8.72 6.03
N PRO A 175 -7.81 7.93 5.84
CA PRO A 175 -9.01 8.45 5.20
C PRO A 175 -9.54 9.63 6.01
N TYR A 176 -9.90 10.72 5.34
CA TYR A 176 -10.69 11.78 5.95
C TYR A 176 -12.04 11.18 6.31
N PHE A 177 -12.19 10.76 7.56
CA PHE A 177 -13.50 10.61 8.13
C PHE A 177 -14.01 12.04 8.30
N ASN A 178 -14.97 12.44 7.45
CA ASN A 178 -15.80 13.60 7.76
C ASN A 178 -16.64 13.21 8.98
N ASN A 179 -16.00 13.20 10.14
CA ASN A 179 -16.67 13.18 11.42
C ASN A 179 -17.34 14.55 11.53
N THR A 180 -18.47 14.73 10.84
CA THR A 180 -19.58 15.48 11.41
C THR A 180 -20.11 14.70 12.62
N TYR A 181 -19.25 14.46 13.60
CA TYR A 181 -19.69 14.45 14.96
C TYR A 181 -20.08 15.91 15.25
N PRO A 182 -21.29 16.19 15.74
CA PRO A 182 -21.76 17.56 15.98
C PRO A 182 -21.03 18.28 17.13
N TRP A 183 -19.90 17.73 17.56
CA TRP A 183 -19.07 18.29 18.61
C TRP A 183 -17.66 18.35 18.07
N VAL A 184 -17.21 19.58 17.81
CA VAL A 184 -15.84 20.08 18.03
C VAL A 184 -15.39 20.94 16.85
N HIS A 185 -15.69 22.23 16.98
CA HIS A 185 -14.84 23.30 16.47
C HIS A 185 -13.45 23.17 17.12
N ILE A 186 -12.52 22.44 16.52
CA ILE A 186 -11.08 22.72 16.72
C ILE A 186 -10.61 23.45 15.47
N LYS A 187 -10.73 24.78 15.52
CA LYS A 187 -9.83 25.66 14.77
C LYS A 187 -8.52 25.70 15.55
N GLY A 188 -7.55 24.91 15.12
CA GLY A 188 -6.17 24.98 15.58
C GLY A 188 -5.27 24.20 14.61
N PRO A 189 -4.03 24.66 14.36
CA PRO A 189 -3.10 23.91 13.53
C PRO A 189 -2.76 22.62 14.26
N ILE A 190 -3.17 21.47 13.71
CA ILE A 190 -2.81 20.16 14.26
C ILE A 190 -1.34 19.91 13.89
N ILE A 191 -0.44 20.48 14.67
CA ILE A 191 0.91 19.95 14.87
C ILE A 191 0.83 19.18 16.18
N THR A 192 0.62 17.88 16.12
CA THR A 192 1.03 17.02 17.23
C THR A 192 2.45 16.56 16.92
N LYS A 193 3.44 17.37 17.36
CA LYS A 193 4.74 16.79 17.70
C LYS A 193 4.45 15.80 18.81
N SER A 194 4.43 14.51 18.48
CA SER A 194 4.42 13.44 19.49
C SER A 194 5.70 13.58 20.31
N THR A 195 5.56 14.23 21.47
CA THR A 195 6.48 14.13 22.59
C THR A 195 5.80 13.17 23.55
N GLY A 196 6.18 11.90 23.46
CA GLY A 196 5.83 10.86 24.42
C GLY A 196 7.09 10.33 25.11
N PRO A 197 7.00 9.90 26.37
CA PRO A 197 7.79 10.48 27.45
C PRO A 197 8.97 9.60 27.90
N ASP A 198 10.02 10.26 28.37
CA ASP A 198 10.90 9.68 29.39
C ASP A 198 10.09 9.37 30.67
N ILE A 199 10.43 8.25 31.30
CA ILE A 199 10.09 7.81 32.68
C ILE A 199 8.85 6.90 32.83
N PHE A 200 9.11 5.59 32.80
CA PHE A 200 8.84 4.72 33.95
C PHE A 200 10.10 3.86 34.22
N SER A 201 11.01 4.37 35.05
CA SER A 201 12.00 3.53 35.73
C SER A 201 11.59 3.44 37.19
N LEU A 202 10.76 2.46 37.49
CA LEU A 202 10.50 1.97 38.84
C LEU A 202 11.21 0.63 38.99
N SER A 203 12.44 0.66 39.49
CA SER A 203 12.98 -0.43 40.30
C SER A 203 13.99 0.14 41.29
N ASN A 204 13.46 0.59 42.42
CA ASN A 204 14.23 0.75 43.64
C ASN A 204 14.47 -0.63 44.27
N ILE A 205 15.74 -0.86 44.63
CA ILE A 205 16.21 -1.46 45.88
C ILE A 205 15.86 -2.94 46.12
N ASN A 206 16.92 -3.76 46.10
CA ASN A 206 17.24 -4.90 46.99
C ASN A 206 18.68 -5.30 46.60
N HIS A 207 19.69 -5.52 47.44
CA HIS A 207 19.85 -5.60 48.88
C HIS A 207 21.35 -5.45 49.19
N LEU A 208 21.67 -4.99 50.40
CA LEU A 208 23.00 -5.00 51.01
C LEU A 208 23.66 -6.38 51.02
N ASN A 209 24.91 -6.47 50.56
CA ASN A 209 26.11 -6.94 51.28
C ASN A 209 27.35 -6.80 50.41
#